data_AF-A0A5E6NHR7-F1
#
_entry.id   AF-A0A5E6NHR7-F1
#
_cell.length_a   1.000
_cell.length_b   1.000
_cell.length_c   1.000
_cell.angle_alpha   90.00
_cell.angle_beta   90.00
_cell.angle_gamma   90.00
#
_symmetry.space_group_name_H-M   'P 1'
#
loop_
_entity.id
_entity.type
_entity.pdbx_description
1 polymer ?
#
loop_
_entity_poly.entity_id
_entity_poly.type
_entity_poly.pdbx_seq_one_letter_code
_entity_poly.pdbx_strand_id
1 'polypeptide(L)' 'MTQTQTGKAFEYAILQEFNEKLNNITNVKIVQNDALATAKKYFNQFDKQTQGRYLLTASFAVNF' A
#
# COMPACT_ATOMS: atom_id res chain seq x y z
N MET A 1 12.32 -5.62 13.11
CA MET A 1 11.82 -4.64 12.13
C MET A 1 11.56 -3.33 12.83
N THR A 2 11.79 -2.20 12.17
CA THR A 2 11.54 -0.87 12.75
C THR A 2 10.10 -0.41 12.46
N GLN A 3 9.60 0.52 13.27
CA GLN A 3 8.30 1.16 13.03
C GLN A 3 8.22 1.81 11.64
N THR A 4 9.34 2.35 11.15
CA THR A 4 9.44 2.93 9.81
C THR A 4 9.20 1.88 8.71
N GLN A 5 9.77 0.67 8.85
CA GLN A 5 9.59 -0.40 7.87
C GLN A 5 8.13 -0.85 7.78
N THR A 6 7.50 -1.10 8.94
CA THR A 6 6.11 -1.56 9.00
C THR A 6 5.13 -0.47 8.55
N GLY A 7 5.34 0.78 8.99
CA GLY A 7 4.52 1.93 8.58
C GLY A 7 4.56 2.17 7.08
N LYS A 8 5.76 2.20 6.49
CA LYS A 8 5.92 2.41 5.04
C LYS A 8 5.37 1.25 4.20
N ALA A 9 5.48 0.02 4.69
CA ALA A 9 4.85 -1.13 4.02
C ALA A 9 3.31 -1.00 4.03
N PHE A 10 2.73 -0.58 5.15
CA PHE A 10 1.28 -0.37 5.24
C PHE A 10 0.80 0.82 4.40
N GLU A 11 1.56 1.92 4.33
CA GLU A 11 1.29 3.04 3.41
C GLU A 11 1.21 2.58 1.95
N TYR A 12 2.10 1.67 1.52
CA TYR A 12 2.04 1.09 0.18
C TYR A 12 0.74 0.30 -0.05
N ALA A 13 0.31 -0.49 0.94
CA ALA A 13 -0.95 -1.23 0.85
C ALA A 13 -2.16 -0.30 0.73
N ILE A 14 -2.20 0.78 1.52
CA ILE A 14 -3.24 1.83 1.41
C ILE A 14 -3.27 2.44 0.00
N LEU A 15 -2.11 2.77 -0.56
CA LEU A 15 -2.04 3.31 -1.92
C LEU A 15 -2.61 2.35 -2.97
N GLN A 16 -2.34 1.05 -2.86
CA GLN A 16 -2.89 0.05 -3.77
C GLN A 16 -4.42 0.04 -3.70
N GLU A 17 -4.99 0.02 -2.50
CA GLU A 17 -6.45 0.02 -2.29
C GLU A 17 -7.12 1.29 -2.83
N PHE A 18 -6.53 2.46 -2.59
CA PHE A 18 -7.03 3.71 -3.20
C PHE A 18 -6.96 3.66 -4.73
N ASN A 19 -5.85 3.20 -5.30
CA ASN A 19 -5.70 3.12 -6.74
C ASN A 19 -6.71 2.14 -7.36
N GLU A 20 -6.93 0.97 -6.76
CA GLU A 20 -7.90 0.00 -7.24
C GLU A 20 -9.33 0.56 -7.17
N LYS A 21 -9.75 1.07 -6.01
CA LYS A 21 -11.12 1.57 -5.81
C LYS A 21 -11.40 2.82 -6.64
N LEU A 22 -10.47 3.77 -6.70
CA LEU A 22 -10.68 5.00 -7.47
C LEU A 22 -10.68 4.76 -8.97
N ASN A 23 -9.88 3.82 -9.51
CA ASN A 23 -9.92 3.51 -10.94
C ASN A 23 -11.25 2.90 -11.41
N ASN A 24 -12.07 2.38 -10.49
CA ASN A 24 -13.43 1.94 -10.80
C ASN A 24 -14.44 3.11 -10.89
N ILE A 25 -14.08 4.31 -10.40
CA ILE A 25 -14.96 5.48 -10.29
C ILE A 25 -14.49 6.62 -11.20
N THR A 26 -13.19 6.81 -11.32
CA THR A 26 -12.57 7.89 -12.09
C THR A 26 -11.17 7.50 -12.55
N ASN A 27 -10.53 8.31 -13.39
CA ASN A 27 -9.18 8.04 -13.86
C ASN A 27 -8.15 8.64 -12.89
N VAL A 28 -7.39 7.78 -12.21
CA VAL A 28 -6.27 8.20 -11.34
C VAL A 28 -4.97 7.56 -11.79
N LYS A 29 -3.85 8.21 -11.47
CA LYS A 29 -2.51 7.67 -11.75
C LYS A 29 -1.63 7.80 -10.52
N ILE A 30 -0.89 6.75 -10.22
CA ILE A 30 0.14 6.78 -9.18
C ILE A 30 1.35 7.56 -9.72
N VAL A 31 1.71 8.65 -9.04
CA VAL A 31 2.92 9.42 -9.33
C VAL A 31 4.15 8.64 -8.84
N GLN A 32 5.09 8.41 -9.76
CA GLN A 32 6.35 7.74 -9.43
C GLN A 32 7.30 8.72 -8.72
N ASN A 33 7.76 8.34 -7.53
CA ASN A 33 8.72 9.11 -6.73
C ASN A 33 9.49 8.21 -5.75
N ASP A 34 10.48 8.78 -5.05
CA ASP A 34 11.33 8.05 -4.11
C ASP A 34 10.57 7.51 -2.89
N ALA A 35 9.51 8.22 -2.48
CA ALA A 35 8.66 7.78 -1.37
C ALA A 35 7.92 6.49 -1.72
N LEU A 36 7.35 6.40 -2.93
CA LEU A 36 6.72 5.20 -3.46
C LEU A 36 7.72 4.05 -3.57
N ALA A 37 8.91 4.32 -4.13
CA ALA A 37 9.96 3.30 -4.27
C ALA A 37 10.36 2.73 -2.90
N THR A 38 10.47 3.59 -1.88
CA THR A 38 10.80 3.21 -0.51
C THR A 38 9.68 2.39 0.14
N ALA A 39 8.44 2.83 0.03
CA ALA A 39 7.28 2.13 0.59
C ALA A 39 7.10 0.74 -0.04
N LYS A 40 7.22 0.64 -1.38
CA LYS A 40 7.17 -0.61 -2.13
C LYS A 40 8.33 -1.55 -1.75
N LYS A 41 9.55 -1.01 -1.59
CA LYS A 41 10.71 -1.78 -1.14
C LYS A 41 10.43 -2.42 0.22
N TYR A 42 9.93 -1.64 1.19
CA TYR A 42 9.62 -2.18 2.51
C TYR A 42 8.48 -3.20 2.47
N PHE A 43 7.41 -2.95 1.71
CA PHE A 43 6.34 -3.94 1.53
C PHE A 43 6.85 -5.27 0.98
N ASN A 44 7.73 -5.23 -0.02
CA ASN A 44 8.29 -6.42 -0.65
C ASN A 44 9.27 -7.21 0.23
N GLN A 45 9.75 -6.65 1.34
CA GLN A 45 10.60 -7.37 2.31
C GLN A 45 9.82 -8.33 3.20
N PHE A 46 8.50 -8.15 3.30
CA PHE A 46 7.64 -9.04 4.09
C PHE A 46 7.28 -10.31 3.31
N ASP A 47 6.97 -11.38 4.02
CA ASP A 47 6.44 -12.59 3.41
C ASP A 47 5.03 -12.38 2.82
N LYS A 48 4.58 -13.34 2.01
CA LYS A 48 3.27 -13.24 1.33
C LYS A 48 2.10 -13.20 2.32
N GLN A 49 2.23 -13.86 3.46
CA GLN A 49 1.18 -13.86 4.47
C GLN A 49 1.01 -12.45 5.08
N THR A 50 2.11 -11.78 5.41
CA THR A 50 2.10 -10.44 6.01
C THR A 50 1.72 -9.38 4.98
N GLN A 51 2.21 -9.49 3.74
CA GLN A 51 1.76 -8.67 2.62
C GLN A 51 0.23 -8.76 2.46
N GLY A 52 -0.32 -9.98 2.47
CA GLY A 52 -1.76 -10.22 2.41
C GLY A 52 -2.53 -9.60 3.57
N ARG A 53 -2.01 -9.68 4.80
CA ARG A 53 -2.63 -9.01 5.97
C ARG A 53 -2.65 -7.49 5.84
N TYR A 54 -1.59 -6.89 5.31
CA TYR A 54 -1.56 -5.45 5.06
C TYR A 54 -2.57 -5.01 4.01
N LEU A 55 -2.68 -5.75 2.90
CA LEU A 55 -3.69 -5.48 1.88
C LEU A 55 -5.11 -5.65 2.44
N LEU A 56 -5.40 -6.75 3.14
CA LEU A 56 -6.70 -6.97 3.78
C LEU A 56 -7.05 -5.88 4.80
N THR A 57 -6.07 -5.42 5.59
CA THR A 57 -6.30 -4.36 6.57
C THR A 57 -6.51 -3.01 5.88
N ALA A 58 -5.75 -2.73 4.82
CA ALA A 58 -5.90 -1.52 4.01
C ALA A 58 -7.27 -1.49 3.32
N SER A 59 -7.80 -2.63 2.86
CA SER A 59 -9.10 -2.69 2.19
C SER A 59 -10.26 -2.32 3.11
N PHE A 60 -10.13 -2.60 4.41
CA PHE A 60 -11.06 -2.12 5.44
C PHE A 60 -10.84 -0.64 5.80
N ALA A 61 -9.59 -0.16 5.78
CA ALA A 61 -9.27 1.23 6.11
C ALA A 61 -9.73 2.21 5.02
N VAL A 62 -9.67 1.80 3.75
CA VAL A 62 -10.11 2.60 2.60
C VAL A 62 -11.58 2.28 2.31
N ASN A 63 -12.53 2.90 3.01
CA ASN A 63 -13.96 2.57 2.91
C ASN A 63 -14.82 3.80 2.56
N PHE A 64 -14.95 4.08 1.27
CA PHE A 64 -15.81 5.11 0.69
C PHE A 64 -16.46 4.62 -0.60
#